data_AF-A0A3C0TNN4-F1
#
_entry.id   AF-A0A3C0TNN4-F1
#
_cell.length_a   1.000
_cell.length_b   1.000
_cell.length_c   1.000
_cell.angle_alpha   90.00
_cell.angle_beta   90.00
_cell.angle_gamma   90.00
#
_symmetry.space_group_name_H-M   'P 1'
#
loop_
_entity.id
_entity.type
_entity.pdbx_description
1 polymer ?
#
loop_
_entity_poly.entity_id
_entity_poly.type
_entity_poly.pdbx_seq_one_letter_code
_entity_poly.pdbx_strand_id
1 'polypeptide(L)'
;MGTFTFWQKWLLVVSYVITAMGLIIAFSTLTLFFDVSDKLYNPIFWGTKNITAETARYQIWNFGVLGPIIAGWGIFYVFIVRHPFVKKEPWAWNCLFLGTIVWFIIDNGYSVYYLVYPNIVLNTVLCTAILVPLLFTRKEFNG
;
A
#
# COMPACT_ATOMS: atom_id res chain seq x y z
N MET A 1 24.73 -5.97 13.50
CA MET A 1 23.63 -6.96 13.54
C MET A 1 22.31 -6.37 14.03
N GLY A 2 22.24 -5.64 15.16
CA GLY A 2 20.97 -5.12 15.71
C GLY A 2 20.15 -4.23 14.76
N THR A 3 20.80 -3.32 14.03
CA THR A 3 20.12 -2.36 13.14
C THR A 3 19.44 -3.04 11.94
N PHE A 4 20.08 -4.03 11.31
CA PHE A 4 19.48 -4.75 10.19
C PHE A 4 18.26 -5.55 10.62
N THR A 5 18.37 -6.31 11.72
CA THR A 5 17.26 -7.10 12.25
C THR A 5 16.08 -6.23 12.65
N PHE A 6 16.33 -5.03 13.19
CA PHE A 6 15.27 -4.05 13.47
C PHE A 6 14.52 -3.65 12.20
N TRP A 7 15.24 -3.21 11.16
CA TRP A 7 14.62 -2.78 9.90
C TRP A 7 13.93 -3.92 9.16
N GLN A 8 14.47 -5.14 9.23
CA GLN A 8 13.82 -6.32 8.67
C GLN A 8 12.51 -6.65 9.39
N LYS A 9 12.47 -6.60 10.73
CA LYS A 9 11.23 -6.79 11.50
C LYS A 9 10.22 -5.67 11.22
N TRP A 10 10.69 -4.43 11.09
CA TRP A 10 9.85 -3.30 10.70
C TRP A 10 9.18 -3.54 9.34
N LEU A 11 9.96 -3.87 8.31
CA LEU A 11 9.43 -4.20 6.99
C LEU A 11 8.42 -5.35 7.06
N LEU A 12 8.69 -6.35 7.89
CA LEU A 12 7.77 -7.47 8.07
C LEU A 12 6.44 -7.04 8.70
N VAL A 13 6.47 -6.19 9.74
CA VAL A 13 5.27 -5.61 10.35
C VAL A 13 4.49 -4.78 9.33
N VAL A 14 5.17 -3.90 8.59
CA VAL A 14 4.54 -3.09 7.52
C VAL A 14 3.87 -3.99 6.47
N SER A 15 4.55 -5.07 6.07
CA SER A 15 4.00 -6.03 5.10
C SER A 15 2.71 -6.67 5.62
N TYR A 16 2.67 -7.07 6.90
CA TYR A 16 1.46 -7.58 7.53
C TYR A 16 0.34 -6.56 7.61
N VAL A 17 0.67 -5.31 7.95
CA VAL A 17 -0.31 -4.22 7.99
C VAL A 17 -0.91 -3.99 6.61
N ILE A 18 -0.10 -3.99 5.55
CA ILE A 18 -0.57 -3.87 4.16
C ILE A 18 -1.48 -5.04 3.79
N THR A 19 -1.10 -6.28 4.12
CA THR A 19 -1.95 -7.44 3.89
C THR A 19 -3.30 -7.32 4.59
N ALA A 20 -3.28 -7.00 5.88
CA ALA A 20 -4.48 -6.83 6.68
C ALA A 20 -5.36 -5.69 6.14
N MET A 21 -4.76 -4.56 5.77
CA MET A 21 -5.46 -3.43 5.18
C MET A 21 -6.14 -3.81 3.87
N GLY A 22 -5.46 -4.54 2.98
CA GLY A 22 -6.05 -5.03 1.73
C GLY A 22 -7.24 -5.97 1.97
N LEU A 23 -7.12 -6.90 2.92
CA LEU A 23 -8.23 -7.78 3.31
C LEU A 23 -9.39 -6.98 3.91
N ILE A 24 -9.11 -6.02 4.79
CA ILE A 24 -10.13 -5.14 5.36
C ILE A 24 -10.87 -4.42 4.23
N ILE A 25 -10.15 -3.76 3.31
CA ILE A 25 -10.76 -3.05 2.17
C ILE A 25 -11.63 -3.99 1.33
N ALA A 26 -11.15 -5.19 1.02
CA ALA A 26 -11.88 -6.17 0.21
C ALA A 26 -13.24 -6.53 0.81
N PHE A 27 -13.26 -6.83 2.11
CA PHE A 27 -14.45 -7.29 2.81
C PHE A 27 -15.30 -6.15 3.42
N SER A 28 -14.72 -4.97 3.61
CA SER A 28 -15.43 -3.82 4.18
C SER A 28 -16.33 -3.11 3.18
N THR A 29 -16.20 -3.41 1.89
CA THR A 29 -17.06 -2.88 0.81
C THR A 29 -18.55 -3.17 1.00
N LEU A 30 -18.90 -4.10 1.89
CA LEU A 30 -20.26 -4.50 2.24
C LEU A 30 -20.75 -3.93 3.59
N THR A 31 -19.99 -3.03 4.23
CA THR A 31 -20.24 -2.57 5.62
C THR A 31 -20.14 -1.05 5.76
N LEU A 32 -20.52 -0.52 6.94
CA LEU A 32 -20.42 0.90 7.37
C LEU A 32 -19.04 1.56 7.14
N PHE A 33 -17.97 0.79 6.92
CA PHE A 33 -16.66 1.35 6.55
C PHE A 33 -16.63 1.99 5.17
N PHE A 34 -17.52 1.56 4.26
CA PHE A 34 -17.67 2.20 2.94
C PHE A 34 -18.10 3.67 3.07
N ASP A 35 -18.89 4.01 4.09
CA ASP A 35 -19.32 5.39 4.36
C ASP A 35 -18.16 6.34 4.68
N VAL A 36 -17.06 5.81 5.26
CA VAL A 36 -15.87 6.61 5.56
C VAL A 36 -15.12 6.93 4.27
N SER A 37 -14.92 5.93 3.41
CA SER A 37 -14.34 6.11 2.08
C SER A 37 -15.18 7.07 1.25
N ASP A 38 -16.50 6.91 1.25
CA ASP A 38 -17.42 7.81 0.55
C ASP A 38 -17.28 9.26 1.02
N LYS A 39 -17.18 9.49 2.33
CA LYS A 39 -16.98 10.86 2.86
C LYS A 39 -15.64 11.46 2.49
N LEU A 40 -14.59 10.64 2.32
CA LEU A 40 -13.26 11.11 1.99
C LEU A 40 -13.07 11.34 0.49
N TYR A 41 -13.62 10.47 -0.36
CA TYR A 41 -13.41 10.48 -1.80
C TYR A 41 -14.54 11.16 -2.56
N ASN A 42 -15.81 10.97 -2.18
CA ASN A 42 -16.92 11.44 -2.99
C ASN A 42 -16.98 12.97 -3.13
N PRO A 43 -16.69 13.77 -2.08
CA PRO A 43 -16.66 15.23 -2.23
C PRO A 43 -15.64 15.74 -3.25
N ILE A 44 -14.57 14.99 -3.51
CA ILE A 44 -13.49 15.39 -4.43
C ILE A 44 -13.95 15.24 -5.89
N PHE A 45 -14.70 14.18 -6.20
CA PHE A 45 -15.13 13.88 -7.57
C PHE A 45 -16.55 14.36 -7.89
N TRP A 46 -17.46 14.38 -6.90
CA TRP A 46 -18.88 14.72 -7.10
C TRP A 46 -19.32 15.97 -6.31
N GLY A 47 -18.46 16.54 -5.47
CA GLY A 47 -18.82 17.70 -4.65
C GLY A 47 -19.94 17.39 -3.66
N THR A 48 -20.99 18.20 -3.64
CA THR A 48 -22.19 17.99 -2.81
C THR A 48 -23.27 17.15 -3.50
N LYS A 49 -23.02 16.64 -4.71
CA LYS A 49 -24.01 15.85 -5.45
C LYS A 49 -24.03 14.41 -4.94
N ASN A 50 -25.23 13.87 -4.76
CA ASN A 50 -25.41 12.45 -4.49
C ASN A 50 -25.00 11.64 -5.73
N ILE A 51 -24.24 10.58 -5.53
CA ILE A 51 -23.90 9.62 -6.57
C ILE A 51 -25.12 8.77 -6.94
N THR A 52 -25.16 8.26 -8.17
CA THR A 52 -26.23 7.33 -8.57
C THR A 52 -25.98 5.93 -8.00
N ALA A 53 -27.01 5.08 -7.98
CA ALA A 53 -26.89 3.70 -7.52
C ALA A 53 -25.93 2.87 -8.39
N GLU A 54 -25.79 3.21 -9.67
CA GLU A 54 -24.84 2.60 -10.60
C GLU A 54 -23.40 2.97 -10.24
N THR A 55 -23.14 4.24 -9.93
CA THR A 55 -21.82 4.71 -9.49
C THR A 55 -21.41 4.05 -8.17
N ALA A 56 -22.32 3.97 -7.20
CA ALA A 56 -22.06 3.31 -5.92
C ALA A 56 -21.71 1.82 -6.12
N ARG A 57 -22.46 1.10 -6.96
CA ARG A 57 -22.17 -0.31 -7.30
C ARG A 57 -20.80 -0.47 -7.97
N TYR A 58 -20.42 0.45 -8.86
CA TYR A 58 -19.10 0.45 -9.48
C TYR A 58 -17.98 0.68 -8.46
N GLN A 59 -18.15 1.63 -7.53
CA GLN A 59 -17.16 1.89 -6.47
C GLN A 59 -16.99 0.69 -5.54
N ILE A 60 -18.10 0.07 -5.10
CA ILE A 60 -18.07 -1.15 -4.29
C ILE A 60 -17.27 -2.26 -4.99
N TRP A 61 -17.54 -2.50 -6.28
CA TRP A 61 -16.76 -3.46 -7.06
C TRP A 61 -15.28 -3.07 -7.16
N ASN A 62 -14.99 -1.79 -7.44
CA ASN A 62 -13.62 -1.29 -7.58
C ASN A 62 -12.79 -1.51 -6.31
N PHE A 63 -13.30 -1.09 -5.14
CA PHE A 63 -12.65 -1.33 -3.86
C PHE A 63 -12.58 -2.82 -3.51
N GLY A 64 -13.61 -3.60 -3.87
CA GLY A 64 -13.67 -5.05 -3.67
C GLY A 64 -12.57 -5.80 -4.43
N VAL A 65 -12.15 -5.29 -5.59
CA VAL A 65 -11.03 -5.85 -6.38
C VAL A 65 -9.68 -5.25 -5.96
N LEU A 66 -9.65 -3.97 -5.56
CA LEU A 66 -8.44 -3.31 -5.09
C LEU A 66 -7.90 -3.93 -3.79
N GLY A 67 -8.79 -4.26 -2.84
CA GLY A 67 -8.40 -4.86 -1.56
C GLY A 67 -7.57 -6.14 -1.70
N PRO A 68 -8.02 -7.16 -2.44
CA PRO A 68 -7.25 -8.38 -2.67
C PRO A 68 -5.93 -8.14 -3.41
N ILE A 69 -5.86 -7.17 -4.33
CA ILE A 69 -4.60 -6.78 -4.98
C ILE A 69 -3.61 -6.27 -3.92
N ILE A 70 -4.07 -5.37 -3.03
CA ILE A 70 -3.26 -4.85 -1.91
C ILE A 70 -2.81 -5.98 -0.99
N ALA A 71 -3.73 -6.88 -0.65
CA ALA A 71 -3.43 -8.03 0.21
C ALA A 71 -2.37 -8.94 -0.41
N GLY A 72 -2.50 -9.22 -1.71
CA GLY A 72 -1.62 -10.09 -2.47
C GLY A 72 -0.17 -9.60 -2.49
N TRP A 73 0.06 -8.33 -2.82
CA TRP A 73 1.44 -7.82 -2.82
C TRP A 73 2.01 -7.65 -1.41
N GLY A 74 1.18 -7.35 -0.40
CA GLY A 74 1.59 -7.43 1.00
C GLY A 74 2.10 -8.82 1.41
N ILE A 75 1.43 -9.89 0.93
CA ILE A 75 1.88 -11.27 1.15
C ILE A 75 3.22 -11.51 0.45
N PHE A 76 3.38 -11.05 -0.80
CA PHE A 76 4.67 -11.16 -1.50
C PHE A 76 5.79 -10.49 -0.70
N TYR A 77 5.53 -9.30 -0.13
CA TYR A 77 6.49 -8.61 0.72
C TYR A 77 6.83 -9.43 1.96
N VAL A 78 5.85 -10.05 2.64
CA VAL A 78 6.11 -10.95 3.79
C VAL A 78 7.09 -12.05 3.40
N PHE A 79 6.89 -12.74 2.27
CA PHE A 79 7.76 -13.82 1.84
C PHE A 79 9.15 -13.33 1.43
N ILE A 80 9.24 -12.23 0.68
CA ILE A 80 10.52 -11.65 0.26
C ILE A 80 11.31 -11.18 1.49
N VAL A 81 10.66 -10.49 2.43
CA VAL A 81 11.29 -9.98 3.66
C VAL A 81 11.73 -11.10 4.61
N ARG A 82 11.00 -12.22 4.65
CA ARG A 82 11.34 -13.36 5.53
C ARG A 82 12.45 -14.25 4.99
N HIS A 83 12.52 -14.42 3.68
CA HIS A 83 13.41 -15.42 3.08
C HIS A 83 14.63 -14.77 2.40
N PRO A 84 14.54 -14.26 1.16
CA PRO A 84 15.71 -13.76 0.45
C PRO A 84 16.27 -12.44 1.02
N PHE A 85 15.42 -11.60 1.62
CA PHE A 85 15.89 -10.35 2.25
C PHE A 85 16.77 -10.62 3.48
N VAL A 86 16.38 -11.57 4.35
CA VAL A 86 17.20 -11.98 5.52
C VAL A 86 18.54 -12.59 5.08
N LYS A 87 18.54 -13.30 3.95
CA LYS A 87 19.74 -13.85 3.31
C LYS A 87 20.58 -12.79 2.57
N LYS A 88 20.15 -11.52 2.58
CA LYS A 88 20.83 -10.38 1.95
C LYS A 88 20.99 -10.55 0.44
N GLU A 89 20.06 -11.25 -0.22
CA GLU A 89 20.11 -11.46 -1.65
C GLU A 89 19.82 -10.14 -2.40
N PRO A 90 20.72 -9.64 -3.27
CA PRO A 90 20.58 -8.31 -3.87
C PRO A 90 19.28 -8.08 -4.64
N TRP A 91 18.76 -9.13 -5.29
CA TRP A 91 17.51 -9.05 -6.03
C TRP A 91 16.30 -8.76 -5.12
N ALA A 92 16.31 -9.23 -3.87
CA ALA A 92 15.21 -9.00 -2.93
C ALA A 92 15.09 -7.51 -2.58
N TRP A 93 16.23 -6.86 -2.35
CA TRP A 93 16.27 -5.41 -2.11
C TRP A 93 15.78 -4.65 -3.36
N ASN A 94 16.30 -4.99 -4.55
CA ASN A 94 15.90 -4.34 -5.79
C ASN A 94 14.40 -4.53 -6.08
N CYS A 95 13.86 -5.72 -5.84
CA CYS A 95 12.45 -6.03 -6.05
C CYS A 95 11.55 -5.17 -5.16
N LEU A 96 11.83 -5.11 -3.85
CA LEU A 96 11.06 -4.28 -2.92
C LEU A 96 11.19 -2.79 -3.23
N PHE A 97 12.41 -2.32 -3.51
CA PHE A 97 12.67 -0.91 -3.80
C PHE A 97 12.02 -0.46 -5.10
N LEU A 98 12.29 -1.13 -6.22
CA LEU A 98 11.74 -0.76 -7.52
C LEU A 98 10.22 -0.92 -7.55
N GLY A 99 9.70 -2.02 -6.96
CA GLY A 99 8.26 -2.23 -6.85
C GLY A 99 7.56 -1.12 -6.08
N THR A 100 8.13 -0.70 -4.94
CA THR A 100 7.58 0.41 -4.14
C THR A 100 7.64 1.73 -4.90
N ILE A 101 8.76 2.04 -5.55
CA ILE A 101 8.95 3.31 -6.27
C ILE A 101 8.00 3.41 -7.46
N VAL A 102 7.87 2.34 -8.27
CA VAL A 102 6.98 2.32 -9.43
C VAL A 102 5.52 2.48 -8.99
N TRP A 103 5.09 1.72 -7.97
CA TRP A 103 3.76 1.86 -7.40
C TRP A 103 3.51 3.28 -6.91
N PHE A 104 4.40 3.82 -6.08
CA PHE A 104 4.21 5.14 -5.47
C PHE A 104 4.16 6.25 -6.52
N ILE A 105 5.05 6.25 -7.52
CA ILE A 105 5.07 7.29 -8.56
C ILE A 105 3.76 7.27 -9.36
N ILE A 106 3.31 6.09 -9.80
CA ILE A 106 2.12 5.97 -10.64
C ILE A 106 0.85 6.29 -9.84
N ASP A 107 0.67 5.65 -8.69
CA ASP A 107 -0.53 5.78 -7.86
C ASP A 107 -0.67 7.19 -7.27
N ASN A 108 0.44 7.72 -6.73
CA ASN A 108 0.46 9.07 -6.19
C ASN A 108 0.38 10.13 -7.30
N GLY A 109 0.91 9.85 -8.50
CA GLY A 109 0.76 10.73 -9.67
C GLY A 109 -0.71 10.95 -10.05
N TYR A 110 -1.50 9.89 -10.12
CA TYR A 110 -2.95 10.00 -10.32
C TYR A 110 -3.63 10.71 -9.15
N SER A 111 -3.23 10.42 -7.92
CA SER A 111 -3.81 11.04 -6.73
C SER A 111 -3.57 12.55 -6.69
N VAL A 112 -2.37 13.00 -7.07
CA VAL A 112 -2.04 14.43 -7.22
C VAL A 112 -2.85 15.05 -8.36
N TYR A 113 -2.92 14.38 -9.51
CA TYR A 113 -3.66 14.89 -10.67
C TYR A 113 -5.15 15.14 -10.36
N TYR A 114 -5.79 14.24 -9.59
CA TYR A 114 -7.18 14.35 -9.16
C TYR A 114 -7.38 15.04 -7.80
N LEU A 115 -6.31 15.58 -7.19
CA LEU A 115 -6.35 16.26 -5.87
C LEU A 115 -6.91 15.39 -4.74
N VAL A 116 -6.64 14.09 -4.77
CA VAL A 116 -7.10 13.11 -3.78
C VAL A 116 -6.17 13.10 -2.56
N TYR A 117 -6.20 14.18 -1.79
CA TYR A 117 -5.29 14.38 -0.64
C TYR A 117 -5.26 13.23 0.38
N PRO A 118 -6.38 12.60 0.76
CA PRO A 118 -6.33 11.47 1.69
C PRO A 118 -5.46 10.32 1.16
N ASN A 119 -5.54 10.03 -0.14
CA ASN A 119 -4.74 8.98 -0.76
C ASN A 119 -3.25 9.38 -0.86
N ILE A 120 -2.97 10.64 -1.19
CA ILE A 120 -1.60 11.17 -1.24
C ILE A 120 -0.90 10.98 0.11
N VAL A 121 -1.59 11.34 1.21
CA VAL A 121 -1.04 11.21 2.57
C VAL A 121 -0.82 9.74 2.92
N LEU A 122 -1.83 8.89 2.73
CA LEU A 122 -1.75 7.46 3.03
C LEU A 122 -0.59 6.79 2.28
N ASN A 123 -0.50 7.02 0.97
CA ASN A 123 0.55 6.47 0.13
C ASN A 123 1.94 6.97 0.53
N THR A 124 2.06 8.25 0.90
CA THR A 124 3.34 8.82 1.34
C THR A 124 3.80 8.17 2.65
N VAL A 125 2.88 7.95 3.60
CA VAL A 125 3.19 7.26 4.86
C VAL A 125 3.64 5.82 4.59
N LEU A 126 2.90 5.07 3.77
CA LEU A 126 3.25 3.69 3.42
C LEU A 126 4.59 3.60 2.68
N CYS A 127 4.79 4.44 1.67
CA CYS A 127 6.03 4.52 0.91
C CYS A 127 7.22 4.83 1.84
N THR A 128 7.09 5.81 2.73
CA THR A 128 8.14 6.15 3.70
C THR A 128 8.41 4.99 4.66
N ALA A 129 7.37 4.33 5.15
CA ALA A 129 7.48 3.18 6.05
C ALA A 129 8.22 1.99 5.41
N ILE A 130 8.22 1.87 4.09
CA ILE A 130 8.96 0.85 3.34
C ILE A 130 10.36 1.34 2.94
N LEU A 131 10.47 2.52 2.33
CA LEU A 131 11.72 3.01 1.76
C LEU A 131 12.77 3.34 2.81
N VAL A 132 12.38 3.88 3.97
CA VAL A 132 13.32 4.20 5.05
C VAL A 132 14.12 2.95 5.47
N PRO A 133 13.48 1.82 5.86
CA PRO A 133 14.20 0.58 6.12
C PRO A 133 15.07 0.09 4.97
N LEU A 134 14.59 0.18 3.72
CA LEU A 134 15.35 -0.25 2.55
C LEU A 134 16.63 0.58 2.38
N LEU A 135 16.55 1.91 2.53
CA LEU A 135 17.72 2.78 2.42
C LEU A 135 18.75 2.50 3.53
N PHE A 136 18.29 2.30 4.77
CA PHE A 136 19.18 1.97 5.89
C PHE A 136 19.81 0.58 5.79
N THR A 137 19.19 -0.35 5.08
CA THR A 137 19.71 -1.71 4.89
C THR A 137 20.51 -1.88 3.60
N ARG A 138 20.52 -0.89 2.66
CA ARG A 138 21.12 -1.02 1.32
C ARG A 138 22.55 -1.55 1.32
N LYS A 139 23.38 -1.11 2.26
CA LYS A 139 24.80 -1.48 2.36
C LYS A 139 25.01 -2.97 2.66
N GLU A 140 24.03 -3.62 3.29
CA GLU A 140 24.07 -5.05 3.62
C GLU A 140 23.84 -5.94 2.39
N PHE A 141 23.33 -5.39 1.29
CA PHE A 141 23.04 -6.08 0.03
C PHE A 141 24.11 -5.84 -1.05
N ASN A 142 25.25 -5.26 -0.68
CA ASN A 142 26.41 -5.17 -1.55
C ASN A 142 27.18 -6.49 -1.43
N GLY A 143 26.82 -7.46 -2.27
CA GLY A 143 27.70 -8.57 -2.60
C GLY A 143 28.93 -8.09 -3.34
#